data_AF-A0A011N3S9-F1
#
_entry.id   AF-A0A011N3S9-F1
#
_cell.length_a   1.000
_cell.length_b   1.000
_cell.length_c   1.000
_cell.angle_alpha   90.00
_cell.angle_beta   90.00
_cell.angle_gamma   90.00
#
_symmetry.space_group_name_H-M   'P 1'
#
loop_
_entity.id
_entity.type
_entity.pdbx_description
1 polymer ?
#
loop_
_entity_poly.entity_id
_entity_poly.type
_entity_poly.pdbx_seq_one_letter_code
_entity_poly.pdbx_strand_id
1 'polypeptide(L)'
;MSAVFAPIGVTADLEHRWEVRDPDGWRLVYRRPFTTTGGRDRGFRGYSWVLNPPPGDWRFIVATQDGRTIDILRLQVVRGTPAANEVLVREID
;
A
#
# COMPACT_ATOMS: atom_id res chain seq x y z
N MET A 1 0.69 3.20 5.23
CA MET A 1 1.58 2.47 6.17
C MET A 1 0.81 1.28 6.73
N SER A 2 1.49 0.19 7.06
CA SER A 2 0.91 -0.98 7.73
C SER A 2 1.63 -1.29 9.04
N ALA A 3 0.92 -1.89 9.99
CA ALA A 3 1.48 -2.49 11.18
C ALA A 3 0.83 -3.86 11.41
N VAL A 4 1.63 -4.91 11.54
CA VAL A 4 1.16 -6.28 11.78
C VAL A 4 1.72 -6.74 13.11
N PHE A 5 0.84 -7.14 14.03
CA PHE A 5 1.30 -7.72 15.29
C PHE A 5 2.05 -9.04 15.02
N ALA A 6 3.24 -9.19 15.59
CA ALA A 6 4.07 -10.38 15.46
C ALA A 6 4.82 -10.63 16.78
N PRO A 7 4.57 -11.76 17.47
CA PRO A 7 5.32 -12.17 18.65
C PRO A 7 6.83 -12.33 18.38
N ILE A 8 7.64 -12.24 19.43
CA ILE A 8 9.09 -12.49 19.35
C ILE A 8 9.34 -13.87 18.73
N GLY A 9 10.26 -13.94 17.76
CA GLY A 9 10.68 -15.19 17.14
C GLY A 9 9.77 -15.70 16.02
N VAL A 10 8.66 -15.02 15.72
CA VAL A 10 7.80 -15.36 14.56
C VAL A 10 8.37 -14.70 13.31
N THR A 11 8.76 -15.50 12.32
CA THR A 11 9.07 -15.02 10.96
C THR A 11 7.86 -15.23 10.06
N ALA A 12 7.51 -14.22 9.27
CA ALA A 12 6.39 -14.26 8.34
C ALA A 12 6.79 -13.72 6.97
N ASP A 13 6.37 -14.44 5.93
CA ASP A 13 6.41 -14.01 4.54
C ASP A 13 5.14 -13.24 4.21
N LEU A 14 5.29 -11.93 4.15
CA LEU A 14 4.20 -10.98 3.96
C LEU A 14 4.33 -10.28 2.61
N GLU A 15 3.25 -9.62 2.23
CA GLU A 15 3.24 -8.73 1.09
C GLU A 15 2.24 -7.60 1.22
N HIS A 16 2.53 -6.53 0.49
CA HIS A 16 1.59 -5.46 0.19
C HIS A 16 1.04 -5.64 -1.22
N ARG A 17 -0.27 -5.53 -1.38
CA ARG A 17 -0.94 -5.47 -2.69
C ARG A 17 -1.69 -4.15 -2.82
N TRP A 18 -1.46 -3.44 -3.90
CA TRP A 18 -2.27 -2.31 -4.31
C TRP A 18 -3.12 -2.75 -5.48
N GLU A 19 -4.43 -2.60 -5.33
CA GLU A 19 -5.39 -2.96 -6.36
C GLU A 19 -6.33 -1.79 -6.63
N VAL A 20 -6.72 -1.65 -7.88
CA VAL A 20 -7.68 -0.64 -8.35
C VAL A 20 -8.94 -1.34 -8.83
N ARG A 21 -10.10 -0.69 -8.64
CA ARG A 21 -11.38 -1.19 -9.13
C ARG A 21 -11.54 -0.88 -10.62
N ASP A 22 -11.72 -1.93 -11.40
CA ASP A 22 -12.12 -1.91 -12.80
C ASP A 22 -13.54 -2.53 -12.95
N PRO A 23 -14.17 -2.47 -14.16
CA PRO A 23 -15.48 -3.07 -14.39
C PRO A 23 -15.54 -4.57 -14.07
N ASP A 24 -14.48 -5.30 -14.37
CA ASP A 24 -14.37 -6.76 -14.16
C ASP A 24 -14.00 -7.14 -12.71
N GLY A 25 -13.79 -6.17 -11.84
CA GLY A 25 -13.43 -6.38 -10.43
C GLY A 25 -12.15 -5.66 -10.02
N TRP A 26 -11.47 -6.21 -9.02
CA TRP A 26 -10.23 -5.62 -8.52
C TRP A 26 -9.03 -6.14 -9.31
N ARG A 27 -8.25 -5.22 -9.89
CA ARG A 27 -7.02 -5.54 -10.62
C ARG A 27 -5.78 -5.17 -9.81
N LEU A 28 -4.83 -6.10 -9.73
CA LEU A 28 -3.53 -5.86 -9.11
C LEU A 28 -2.71 -4.83 -9.91
N VAL A 29 -2.25 -3.79 -9.21
CA VAL A 29 -1.38 -2.73 -9.76
C VAL A 29 0.06 -2.90 -9.29
N TYR A 30 0.25 -3.16 -7.99
CA TYR A 30 1.57 -3.30 -7.41
C TYR A 30 1.58 -4.36 -6.31
N ARG A 31 2.61 -5.20 -6.30
CA ARG A 31 2.86 -6.20 -5.27
C ARG A 31 4.29 -6.04 -4.75
N ARG A 32 4.42 -5.95 -3.43
CA ARG A 32 5.72 -5.91 -2.74
C ARG A 32 5.81 -7.07 -1.74
N PRO A 33 6.48 -8.18 -2.07
CA PRO A 33 6.80 -9.22 -1.10
C PRO A 33 7.90 -8.77 -0.15
N PHE A 34 7.87 -9.24 1.09
CA PHE A 34 8.92 -9.05 2.08
C PHE A 34 8.81 -10.08 3.21
N THR A 35 9.94 -10.42 3.81
CA THR A 35 10.01 -11.29 4.99
C THR A 35 10.31 -10.44 6.22
N THR A 36 9.66 -10.75 7.34
CA THR A 36 9.88 -10.04 8.60
C THR A 36 9.87 -10.97 9.79
N THR A 37 10.65 -10.66 10.82
CA THR A 37 10.68 -11.37 12.09
C THR A 37 10.17 -10.46 13.21
N GLY A 38 9.21 -10.95 14.00
CA GLY A 38 8.71 -10.30 15.20
C GLY A 38 9.80 -10.21 16.27
N GLY A 39 9.74 -9.17 17.11
CA GLY A 39 10.86 -8.88 18.03
C GLY A 39 10.98 -7.43 18.49
N ARG A 40 10.34 -6.49 17.78
CA ARG A 40 10.10 -5.13 18.28
C ARG A 40 8.75 -5.17 18.99
N ASP A 41 8.66 -4.64 20.22
CA ASP A 41 7.51 -4.73 21.17
C ASP A 41 6.09 -4.44 20.62
N ARG A 42 5.93 -4.11 19.33
CA ARG A 42 4.67 -3.81 18.66
C ARG A 42 4.51 -4.53 17.30
N GLY A 43 5.30 -5.56 17.01
CA GLY A 43 5.27 -6.31 15.75
C GLY A 43 6.02 -5.64 14.59
N PHE A 44 5.59 -5.93 13.36
CA PHE A 44 6.17 -5.45 12.10
C PHE A 44 5.53 -4.14 11.63
N ARG A 45 6.34 -3.25 11.03
CA ARG A 45 5.87 -2.06 10.30
C ARG A 45 6.48 -2.00 8.92
N GLY A 46 5.65 -1.71 7.92
CA GLY A 46 6.08 -1.59 6.53
C GLY A 46 5.31 -0.51 5.79
N TYR A 47 5.95 0.04 4.76
CA TYR A 47 5.35 1.00 3.84
C TYR A 47 5.62 0.61 2.39
N SER A 48 4.66 0.93 1.54
CA SER A 48 4.75 0.88 0.09
C SER A 48 3.83 1.97 -0.46
N TRP A 49 4.04 2.32 -1.72
CA TRP A 49 3.29 3.37 -2.40
C TRP A 49 3.17 3.04 -3.88
N VAL A 50 2.22 3.69 -4.53
CA VAL A 50 2.07 3.75 -5.99
C VAL A 50 2.33 5.19 -6.43
N LEU A 51 2.97 5.36 -7.59
CA LEU A 51 3.24 6.68 -8.17
C LEU A 51 2.15 7.03 -9.19
N ASN A 52 1.71 8.28 -9.18
CA ASN A 52 0.70 8.82 -10.10
C ASN A 52 -0.54 7.90 -10.28
N PRO A 53 -1.21 7.48 -9.19
CA PRO A 53 -2.37 6.59 -9.30
C PRO A 53 -3.49 7.28 -10.08
N PRO A 54 -4.12 6.61 -11.08
CA PRO A 54 -5.32 7.15 -11.71
C PRO A 54 -6.46 7.31 -10.68
N PRO A 55 -7.39 8.26 -10.92
CA PRO A 55 -8.62 8.38 -10.14
C PRO A 55 -9.41 7.07 -10.17
N GLY A 56 -10.03 6.74 -9.05
CA GLY A 56 -10.82 5.53 -8.89
C GLY A 56 -10.83 5.00 -7.47
N ASP A 57 -11.48 3.86 -7.27
CA ASP A 57 -11.45 3.14 -6.00
C ASP A 57 -10.22 2.26 -5.93
N TRP A 58 -9.53 2.32 -4.80
CA TRP A 58 -8.33 1.57 -4.52
C TRP A 58 -8.47 0.79 -3.23
N ARG A 59 -7.75 -0.33 -3.17
CA ARG A 59 -7.51 -1.04 -1.93
C ARG A 59 -6.03 -1.35 -1.77
N PHE A 60 -5.54 -1.08 -0.58
CA PHE A 60 -4.24 -1.51 -0.09
C PHE A 60 -4.46 -2.71 0.83
N ILE A 61 -3.86 -3.84 0.47
CA ILE A 61 -4.01 -5.11 1.18
C ILE A 61 -2.68 -5.47 1.81
N VAL A 62 -2.74 -5.88 3.08
CA VAL A 62 -1.64 -6.60 3.74
C VAL A 62 -2.02 -8.08 3.75
N ALA A 63 -1.15 -8.93 3.22
CA ALA A 63 -1.41 -10.36 3.11
C ALA A 63 -0.16 -11.19 3.43
N THR A 64 -0.34 -12.47 3.71
CA THR A 64 0.73 -13.46 3.58
C THR A 64 0.99 -13.74 2.10
N GLN A 65 2.22 -14.12 1.76
CA GLN A 65 2.59 -14.42 0.37
C GLN A 65 1.84 -15.64 -0.19
N ASP A 66 1.30 -16.51 0.67
CA ASP A 66 0.47 -17.66 0.27
C ASP A 66 -1.03 -17.33 0.14
N GLY A 67 -1.40 -16.04 0.15
CA GLY A 67 -2.73 -15.61 -0.30
C GLY A 67 -3.67 -15.11 0.80
N ARG A 68 -3.36 -15.31 2.10
CA ARG A 68 -4.29 -14.95 3.19
C ARG A 68 -4.25 -13.45 3.46
N THR A 69 -5.41 -12.83 3.48
CA THR A 69 -5.54 -11.40 3.80
C THR A 69 -5.46 -11.19 5.31
N ILE A 70 -4.64 -10.23 5.72
CA ILE A 70 -4.52 -9.77 7.12
C ILE A 70 -5.34 -8.50 7.32
N ASP A 71 -5.24 -7.55 6.38
CA ASP A 71 -5.94 -6.26 6.47
C ASP A 71 -6.22 -5.67 5.07
N ILE A 72 -7.24 -4.81 4.98
CA ILE A 72 -7.62 -4.08 3.78
C ILE A 72 -7.96 -2.62 4.14
N LEU A 73 -7.14 -1.69 3.65
CA LEU A 73 -7.46 -0.27 3.62
C LEU A 73 -8.08 0.08 2.27
N ARG A 74 -9.31 0.63 2.27
CA ARG A 74 -9.96 1.16 1.07
C ARG A 74 -9.80 2.67 1.02
N LEU A 75 -9.54 3.19 -0.17
CA LEU A 75 -9.38 4.61 -0.42
C LEU A 75 -9.88 4.98 -1.81
N GLN A 76 -10.29 6.22 -1.99
CA GLN A 76 -10.67 6.76 -3.29
C GLN A 76 -9.61 7.77 -3.72
N VAL A 77 -9.06 7.58 -4.92
CA VAL A 77 -8.17 8.55 -5.55
C VAL A 77 -9.03 9.47 -6.40
N VAL A 78 -8.91 10.77 -6.16
CA VAL A 78 -9.61 11.83 -6.91
C VAL A 78 -8.58 12.73 -7.59
N ARG A 79 -8.95 13.36 -8.71
CA ARG A 79 -8.08 14.39 -9.31
C ARG A 79 -8.03 15.57 -8.34
N GLY A 80 -6.82 15.91 -7.91
CA GLY A 80 -6.59 17.16 -7.20
C GLY A 80 -6.63 18.32 -8.19
N THR A 81 -7.25 19.43 -7.78
CA THR A 81 -6.96 20.75 -8.35
C THR A 81 -5.92 21.38 -7.41
N PRO A 82 -4.66 21.61 -7.85
CA PRO A 82 -3.69 22.27 -7.00
C PRO A 82 -4.21 23.63 -6.57
N ALA A 83 -4.02 23.99 -5.29
CA ALA A 83 -4.22 25.37 -4.88
C ALA A 83 -3.16 26.25 -5.59
N ALA A 84 -3.55 27.44 -6.06
CA ALA A 84 -2.69 28.27 -6.90
C ALA A 84 -1.35 28.64 -6.24
N ASN A 85 -1.27 28.60 -4.90
CA ASN A 85 -0.08 28.87 -4.10
C ASN A 85 0.84 27.66 -3.87
N GLU A 86 0.47 26.46 -4.32
CA GLU A 86 1.25 25.22 -4.14
C GLU A 86 1.99 24.78 -5.41
N VAL A 87 1.79 25.49 -6.52
CA VAL A 87 2.42 25.16 -7.80
C VAL A 87 3.79 25.83 -7.90
N LEU A 88 4.84 25.12 -7.49
CA LEU A 88 6.22 25.46 -7.85
C LEU A 88 6.50 24.96 -9.28
N VAL A 89 6.37 25.86 -10.27
CA VAL A 89 6.86 25.59 -11.62
C VAL A 89 8.38 25.73 -11.60
N ARG A 90 9.11 24.61 -11.74
CA ARG A 90 10.53 24.65 -12.09
C ARG A 90 10.64 24.59 -13.60
N GLU A 91 11.07 25.68 -14.20
CA GLU A 91 11.61 25.65 -15.55
C GLU A 91 12.92 24.85 -15.52
N ILE A 92 13.07 23.93 -16.47
CA ILE A 92 14.29 23.17 -16.69
C ILE A 92 14.85 23.72 -18.00
N ASP A 93 15.96 24.45 -17.91
CA ASP A 93 16.77 24.90 -19.05
C ASP A 93 17.44 23.73 -19.78
#